data_AF-A0A4P8IPR7-F1
#
_entry.id   AF-A0A4P8IPR7-F1
#
_cell.length_a   1.000
_cell.length_b   1.000
_cell.length_c   1.000
_cell.angle_alpha   90.00
_cell.angle_beta   90.00
_cell.angle_gamma   90.00
#
_symmetry.space_group_name_H-M   'P 1'
#
loop_
_entity.id
_entity.type
_entity.pdbx_description
1 polymer ?
#
loop_
_entity_poly.entity_id
_entity_poly.type
_entity_poly.pdbx_seq_one_letter_code
_entity_poly.pdbx_strand_id
1 'polypeptide(L)'
;MEKSTSTNFTDETQCNRAEHNDRQTLRVALRLWGFEESHFQSWMGELPRLNGLITWAILREKLASDADIVVHVVKPSRATGSAFCWNCAGANYALMRSLSEGRTDLVLFSGNERQLPRARAGHWAVAGRLSPRVALGRLAHLIAASSTHLMEAGAVRRDLLSMIAQKLDVD
;
A
#
# COMPACT_ATOMS: atom_id res chain seq x y z
N MET A 1 -6.35 10.68 -74.17
CA MET A 1 -6.95 9.87 -73.08
C MET A 1 -5.95 8.78 -72.79
N GLU A 2 -5.00 8.96 -71.89
CA GLU A 2 -5.03 8.85 -70.40
C GLU A 2 -4.02 7.73 -70.09
N LYS A 3 -3.19 7.71 -69.04
CA LYS A 3 -2.74 8.66 -68.03
C LYS A 3 -1.63 7.90 -67.28
N SER A 4 -0.40 8.40 -67.27
CA SER A 4 0.64 7.88 -66.37
C SER A 4 0.29 8.25 -64.93
N THR A 5 0.46 7.34 -63.97
CA THR A 5 0.39 7.68 -62.54
C THR A 5 1.42 6.87 -61.78
N SER A 6 2.46 7.57 -61.32
CA SER A 6 3.42 7.08 -60.35
C SER A 6 2.87 7.26 -58.93
N THR A 7 3.06 6.21 -58.13
CA THR A 7 3.25 6.13 -56.67
C THR A 7 2.81 7.27 -55.77
N ASN A 8 2.02 6.93 -54.74
CA ASN A 8 2.21 7.47 -53.39
C ASN A 8 1.98 6.37 -52.33
N PHE A 9 2.96 6.28 -51.44
CA PHE A 9 2.95 5.55 -50.18
C PHE A 9 1.89 6.13 -49.22
N THR A 10 1.13 5.26 -48.56
CA THR A 10 0.52 5.50 -47.24
C THR A 10 0.10 4.12 -46.71
N ASP A 11 0.94 3.46 -45.93
CA ASP A 11 0.90 3.49 -44.46
C ASP A 11 -0.44 2.98 -43.91
N GLU A 12 -0.72 1.70 -44.16
CA GLU A 12 -1.79 0.97 -43.49
C GLU A 12 -1.32 0.51 -42.11
N THR A 13 -1.43 1.46 -41.18
CA THR A 13 -2.07 1.23 -39.89
C THR A 13 -1.50 0.05 -39.10
N GLN A 14 -0.29 0.26 -38.61
CA GLN A 14 0.02 0.18 -37.18
C GLN A 14 -1.07 -0.49 -36.33
N CYS A 15 -1.14 -1.82 -36.35
CA CYS A 15 -1.81 -2.60 -35.31
C CYS A 15 -0.90 -2.65 -34.07
N ASN A 16 -0.46 -1.47 -33.59
CA ASN A 16 -0.09 -1.32 -32.21
C ASN A 16 -1.42 -1.30 -31.45
N ARG A 17 -1.89 -2.49 -31.06
CA ARG A 17 -2.47 -2.66 -29.74
C ARG A 17 -1.40 -2.24 -28.73
N ALA A 18 -1.17 -0.93 -28.62
CA ALA A 18 -0.86 -0.34 -27.36
C ALA A 18 -2.11 -0.58 -26.52
N GLU A 19 -2.16 -1.74 -25.87
CA GLU A 19 -2.75 -1.84 -24.55
C GLU A 19 -2.02 -0.76 -23.73
N HIS A 20 -2.52 0.47 -23.84
CA HIS A 20 -2.16 1.56 -22.97
C HIS A 20 -2.74 1.15 -21.63
N ASN A 21 -1.95 0.32 -20.94
CA ASN A 21 -2.21 -0.17 -19.62
C ASN A 21 -2.06 1.07 -18.74
N ASP A 22 -3.17 1.81 -18.62
CA ASP A 22 -3.31 3.03 -17.83
C ASP A 22 -3.30 2.66 -16.33
N ARG A 23 -2.30 1.88 -15.95
CA ARG A 23 -2.04 1.44 -14.58
C ARG A 23 -1.44 2.64 -13.87
N GLN A 24 -2.33 3.48 -13.36
CA GLN A 24 -1.99 4.56 -12.45
C GLN A 24 -1.10 4.00 -11.33
N THR A 25 0.08 4.58 -11.19
CA THR A 25 1.02 4.27 -10.11
C THR A 25 0.37 4.60 -8.77
N LEU A 26 0.28 3.61 -7.89
CA LEU A 26 -0.22 3.81 -6.53
C LEU A 26 0.83 4.43 -5.63
N ARG A 27 0.42 5.47 -4.91
CA ARG A 27 1.25 6.24 -4.00
C ARG A 27 1.00 5.72 -2.59
N VAL A 28 1.91 4.87 -2.11
CA VAL A 28 1.82 4.27 -0.78
C VAL A 28 2.71 5.03 0.19
N ALA A 29 2.10 5.66 1.19
CA ALA A 29 2.81 6.38 2.23
C ALA A 29 2.96 5.51 3.49
N LEU A 30 4.15 5.53 4.09
CA LEU A 30 4.46 4.84 5.33
C LEU A 30 4.40 5.82 6.49
N ARG A 31 3.53 5.56 7.48
CA ARG A 31 3.51 6.29 8.73
C ARG A 31 4.10 5.43 9.84
N LEU A 32 5.23 5.85 10.38
CA LEU A 32 6.00 5.06 11.33
C LEU A 32 5.57 5.33 12.78
N TRP A 33 5.33 4.26 13.55
CA TRP A 33 5.01 4.33 14.97
C TRP A 33 6.00 3.50 15.78
N GLY A 34 6.89 4.18 16.51
CA GLY A 34 7.95 3.53 17.29
C GLY A 34 9.12 2.97 16.48
N PHE A 35 9.20 3.30 15.19
CA PHE A 35 10.36 3.08 14.36
C PHE A 35 11.09 4.39 14.11
N GLU A 36 12.41 4.34 14.06
CA GLU A 36 13.22 5.45 13.59
C GLU A 36 13.13 5.55 12.07
N GLU A 37 12.98 6.76 11.56
CA GLU A 37 12.88 6.98 10.12
C GLU A 37 14.18 6.59 9.39
N SER A 38 15.35 6.88 9.97
CA SER A 38 16.67 6.51 9.43
C SER A 38 16.77 5.02 9.12
N HIS A 39 16.20 4.18 9.98
CA HIS A 39 16.16 2.74 9.79
C HIS A 39 15.34 2.34 8.57
N PHE A 40 14.22 3.02 8.25
CA PHE A 40 13.44 2.74 7.04
C PHE A 40 14.08 3.33 5.80
N GLN A 41 14.63 4.54 5.90
CA GLN A 41 15.32 5.20 4.79
C GLN A 41 16.48 4.36 4.24
N SER A 42 17.21 3.64 5.10
CA SER A 42 18.35 2.82 4.69
C SER A 42 18.01 1.68 3.72
N TRP A 43 16.77 1.15 3.75
CA TRP A 43 16.32 0.08 2.85
C TRP A 43 15.09 0.45 2.02
N MET A 44 14.66 1.72 2.05
CA MET A 44 13.48 2.20 1.33
C MET A 44 13.58 1.97 -0.18
N GLY A 45 14.78 2.13 -0.73
CA GLY A 45 15.06 1.87 -2.15
C GLY A 45 14.95 0.40 -2.56
N GLU A 46 14.93 -0.51 -1.58
CA GLU A 46 14.83 -1.95 -1.82
C GLU A 46 13.39 -2.47 -1.73
N LEU A 47 12.42 -1.61 -1.39
CA LEU A 47 11.02 -1.98 -1.44
C LEU A 47 10.56 -2.20 -2.89
N PRO A 48 9.76 -3.25 -3.15
CA PRO A 48 9.34 -3.55 -4.50
C PRO A 48 8.46 -2.42 -5.05
N ARG A 49 8.83 -1.90 -6.22
CA ARG A 49 8.03 -0.94 -7.01
C ARG A 49 7.10 -1.61 -8.00
N LEU A 50 7.26 -2.93 -8.20
CA LEU A 50 6.43 -3.78 -9.05
C LEU A 50 6.22 -3.17 -10.44
N ASN A 51 7.30 -2.94 -11.18
CA ASN A 51 7.27 -2.30 -12.52
C ASN A 51 6.61 -0.90 -12.54
N GLY A 52 6.75 -0.14 -11.44
CA GLY A 52 6.18 1.20 -11.32
C GLY A 52 4.72 1.23 -10.85
N LEU A 53 4.13 0.10 -10.48
CA LEU A 53 2.78 0.06 -9.91
C LEU A 53 2.71 0.67 -8.52
N ILE A 54 3.82 0.67 -7.78
CA ILE A 54 3.88 1.24 -6.44
C ILE A 54 5.05 2.22 -6.34
N THR A 55 4.74 3.40 -5.81
CA THR A 55 5.72 4.34 -5.28
C THR A 55 5.58 4.44 -3.78
N TRP A 56 6.71 4.57 -3.10
CA TRP A 56 6.73 4.62 -1.64
C TRP A 56 7.26 5.96 -1.15
N ALA A 57 6.67 6.46 -0.08
CA ALA A 57 7.14 7.63 0.63
C ALA A 57 7.01 7.45 2.14
N ILE A 58 7.86 8.09 2.95
CA ILE A 58 7.66 8.17 4.40
C ILE A 58 6.87 9.43 4.71
N LEU A 59 5.73 9.27 5.38
CA LEU A 59 4.86 10.36 5.77
C LEU A 59 5.32 10.96 7.11
N ARG A 60 5.78 12.21 7.05
CA ARG A 60 6.24 12.98 8.23
C ARG A 60 5.12 13.83 8.83
N GLU A 61 4.26 14.38 8.00
CA GLU A 61 3.18 15.27 8.43
C GLU A 61 1.88 14.52 8.73
N LYS A 62 0.99 15.14 9.52
CA LYS A 62 -0.27 14.51 9.95
C LYS A 62 -1.22 14.23 8.79
N LEU A 63 -1.11 14.96 7.69
CA LEU A 63 -1.94 14.86 6.51
C LEU A 63 -1.09 14.32 5.35
N ALA A 64 -1.40 13.11 4.87
CA ALA A 64 -0.91 12.67 3.58
C ALA A 64 -1.87 13.21 2.53
N SER A 65 -1.60 14.39 1.96
CA SER A 65 -2.53 15.03 1.02
C SER A 65 -2.61 14.32 -0.33
N ASP A 66 -1.65 13.45 -0.64
CA ASP A 66 -1.42 12.97 -2.00
C ASP A 66 -1.16 11.44 -2.10
N ALA A 67 -1.27 10.71 -0.99
CA ALA A 67 -1.14 9.26 -0.95
C ALA A 67 -2.48 8.57 -1.20
N ASP A 68 -2.47 7.55 -2.06
CA ASP A 68 -3.63 6.70 -2.32
C ASP A 68 -3.90 5.73 -1.16
N ILE A 69 -2.82 5.26 -0.53
CA ILE A 69 -2.86 4.33 0.62
C ILE A 69 -1.85 4.79 1.68
N VAL A 70 -2.26 4.83 2.94
CA VAL A 70 -1.34 4.97 4.07
C VAL A 70 -1.20 3.66 4.82
N VAL A 71 0.04 3.17 4.92
CA VAL A 71 0.39 2.02 5.75
C VAL A 71 1.00 2.54 7.06
N HIS A 72 0.29 2.35 8.16
CA HIS A 72 0.77 2.62 9.50
C HIS A 72 1.65 1.46 9.95
N VAL A 73 2.97 1.64 9.98
CA VAL A 73 3.90 0.59 10.40
C VAL A 73 4.16 0.74 11.89
N VAL A 74 3.72 -0.26 12.67
CA VAL A 74 3.66 -0.16 14.13
C VAL A 74 4.62 -1.14 14.77
N LYS A 75 5.63 -0.61 15.46
CA LYS A 75 6.45 -1.38 16.39
C LYS A 75 5.68 -1.50 17.70
N PRO A 76 5.41 -2.70 18.24
CA PRO A 76 4.83 -2.81 19.57
C PRO A 76 5.78 -2.18 20.60
N SER A 77 5.29 -1.19 21.36
CA SER A 77 6.06 -0.62 22.48
C SER A 77 5.95 -1.43 23.76
N ARG A 78 5.21 -2.55 23.74
CA ARG A 78 5.08 -3.44 24.89
C ARG A 78 6.36 -4.26 25.09
N ALA A 79 7.00 -4.10 26.24
CA ALA A 79 7.77 -5.18 26.82
C ALA A 79 6.82 -6.34 27.17
N THR A 80 7.31 -7.58 27.13
CA THR A 80 6.53 -8.77 27.51
C THR A 80 5.88 -8.54 28.88
N GLY A 81 4.54 -8.49 28.95
CA GLY A 81 3.78 -8.31 30.20
C GLY A 81 3.15 -6.93 30.44
N SER A 82 3.42 -5.89 29.63
CA SER A 82 2.74 -4.59 29.81
C SER A 82 1.37 -4.55 29.12
N ALA A 83 0.36 -4.05 29.83
CA ALA A 83 -1.03 -4.03 29.37
C ALA A 83 -1.31 -2.98 28.27
N PHE A 84 -0.35 -2.11 27.92
CA PHE A 84 -0.62 -0.96 27.04
C PHE A 84 0.48 -0.73 26.00
N CYS A 85 0.08 -0.46 24.76
CA CYS A 85 0.97 -0.17 23.63
C CYS A 85 0.70 1.24 23.11
N TRP A 86 1.51 2.21 23.52
CA TRP A 86 1.41 3.61 23.07
C TRP A 86 1.41 3.76 21.54
N ASN A 87 2.28 3.03 20.84
CA ASN A 87 2.37 3.08 19.37
C ASN A 87 1.08 2.57 18.72
N CYS A 88 0.48 1.54 19.29
CA CYS A 88 -0.77 0.97 18.82
C CYS A 88 -1.94 1.95 19.05
N ALA A 89 -1.97 2.64 20.19
CA ALA A 89 -2.99 3.65 20.49
C ALA A 89 -2.93 4.82 19.50
N GLY A 90 -1.71 5.32 19.22
CA GLY A 90 -1.50 6.39 18.23
C GLY A 90 -1.93 6.00 16.82
N ALA A 91 -1.54 4.80 16.36
CA ALA A 91 -1.95 4.27 15.06
C ALA A 91 -3.47 4.08 14.98
N ASN A 92 -4.09 3.52 16.02
CA ASN A 92 -5.53 3.31 16.08
C ASN A 92 -6.31 4.63 16.00
N TYR A 93 -5.84 5.67 16.71
CA TYR A 93 -6.45 6.99 16.65
C TYR A 93 -6.34 7.62 15.25
N ALA A 94 -5.17 7.51 14.61
CA ALA A 94 -4.99 8.01 13.25
C ALA A 94 -5.89 7.28 12.24
N LEU A 95 -6.06 5.96 12.41
CA LEU A 95 -6.93 5.14 11.57
C LEU A 95 -8.41 5.49 11.74
N MET A 96 -8.88 5.74 12.97
CA MET A 96 -10.24 6.22 13.21
C MET A 96 -10.52 7.55 12.50
N ARG A 97 -9.55 8.46 12.50
CA ARG A 97 -9.66 9.73 11.77
C ARG A 97 -9.69 9.54 10.26
N SER A 98 -8.78 8.72 9.72
CA SER A 98 -8.76 8.39 8.29
C SER A 98 -10.10 7.81 7.81
N LEU A 99 -10.69 6.90 8.59
CA LEU A 99 -12.01 6.32 8.27
C LEU A 99 -13.11 7.39 8.18
N SER A 100 -13.11 8.38 9.08
CA SER A 100 -14.05 9.50 9.03
C SER A 100 -13.82 10.44 7.83
N GLU A 101 -12.59 10.50 7.33
CA GLU A 101 -12.18 11.30 6.17
C GLU A 101 -12.30 10.52 4.84
N GLY A 102 -12.79 9.28 4.86
CA GLY A 102 -12.95 8.44 3.66
C GLY A 102 -11.64 7.95 3.04
N ARG A 103 -10.53 8.05 3.77
CA ARG A 103 -9.19 7.67 3.30
C ARG A 103 -8.96 6.16 3.39
N THR A 104 -7.95 5.70 2.64
CA THR A 104 -7.54 4.30 2.58
C THR A 104 -6.30 4.08 3.42
N ASP A 105 -6.50 3.59 4.64
CA ASP A 105 -5.41 3.37 5.58
C ASP A 105 -5.48 1.94 6.13
N LEU A 106 -4.32 1.34 6.36
CA LEU A 106 -4.18 0.03 7.01
C LEU A 106 -2.99 0.04 7.96
N VAL A 107 -2.97 -0.89 8.91
CA VAL A 107 -1.86 -1.05 9.85
C VAL A 107 -1.06 -2.30 9.51
N LEU A 108 0.27 -2.15 9.43
CA LEU A 108 1.20 -3.28 9.49
C LEU A 108 1.84 -3.31 10.89
N PHE A 109 1.39 -4.25 11.70
CA PHE A 109 1.86 -4.45 13.06
C PHE A 109 3.05 -5.40 13.08
N SER A 110 4.24 -4.93 13.47
CA SER A 110 5.48 -5.70 13.40
C SER A 110 5.66 -6.72 14.54
N GLY A 111 4.61 -6.99 15.31
CA GLY A 111 4.62 -7.93 16.43
C GLY A 111 3.88 -9.22 16.10
N ASN A 112 3.55 -9.98 17.15
CA ASN A 112 2.72 -11.16 17.08
C ASN A 112 1.25 -10.84 17.35
N GLU A 113 0.32 -11.65 16.84
CA GLU A 113 -1.13 -11.46 17.01
C GLU A 113 -1.54 -11.30 18.49
N ARG A 114 -0.91 -12.06 19.39
CA ARG A 114 -1.15 -11.98 20.85
C ARG A 114 -0.85 -10.60 21.46
N GLN A 115 -0.06 -9.79 20.77
CA GLN A 115 0.32 -8.44 21.22
C GLN A 115 -0.61 -7.35 20.65
N LEU A 116 -1.52 -7.70 19.73
CA LEU A 116 -2.47 -6.75 19.17
C LEU A 116 -3.42 -6.19 20.24
N PRO A 117 -3.87 -4.94 20.09
CA PRO A 117 -5.00 -4.42 20.86
C PRO A 117 -6.27 -5.24 20.56
N ARG A 118 -7.03 -5.56 21.62
CA ARG A 118 -8.32 -6.24 21.50
C ARG A 118 -9.33 -5.41 20.72
N ALA A 119 -9.44 -4.12 21.05
CA ALA A 119 -10.26 -3.16 20.32
C ALA A 119 -9.37 -2.34 19.38
N ARG A 120 -9.67 -2.39 18.08
CA ARG A 120 -8.95 -1.66 17.04
C ARG A 120 -9.88 -1.33 15.87
N ALA A 121 -9.68 -0.17 15.27
CA ALA A 121 -10.40 0.29 14.09
C ALA A 121 -9.72 -0.23 12.81
N GLY A 122 -10.46 -0.25 11.71
CA GLY A 122 -9.94 -0.54 10.37
C GLY A 122 -9.21 -1.87 10.25
N HIS A 123 -8.26 -1.92 9.31
CA HIS A 123 -7.57 -3.17 8.91
C HIS A 123 -6.18 -3.23 9.52
N TRP A 124 -5.88 -4.33 10.21
CA TRP A 124 -4.59 -4.59 10.83
C TRP A 124 -4.05 -5.91 10.32
N ALA A 125 -2.86 -5.87 9.72
CA ALA A 125 -2.06 -7.01 9.32
C ALA A 125 -0.91 -7.21 10.32
N VAL A 126 -0.63 -8.45 10.69
CA VAL A 126 0.42 -8.86 11.60
C VAL A 126 1.61 -9.36 10.78
N ALA A 127 2.81 -8.81 11.04
CA ALA A 127 4.02 -9.29 10.38
C ALA A 127 4.54 -10.61 10.98
N GLY A 128 4.18 -10.90 12.25
CA GLY A 128 4.57 -12.11 12.95
C GLY A 128 6.09 -12.22 13.06
N ARG A 129 6.67 -13.20 12.35
CA ARG A 129 8.11 -13.45 12.32
C ARG A 129 8.84 -12.69 11.22
N LEU A 130 8.12 -12.05 10.31
CA LEU A 130 8.72 -11.31 9.19
C LEU A 130 9.33 -10.00 9.68
N SER A 131 10.47 -9.64 9.10
CA SER A 131 10.99 -8.28 9.27
C SER A 131 10.04 -7.28 8.62
N PRO A 132 9.98 -6.02 9.10
CA PRO A 132 9.12 -4.99 8.51
C PRO A 132 9.32 -4.82 7.01
N ARG A 133 10.57 -4.89 6.53
CA ARG A 133 10.91 -4.83 5.10
C ARG A 133 10.25 -5.96 4.31
N VAL A 134 10.38 -7.20 4.77
CA VAL A 134 9.81 -8.37 4.09
C VAL A 134 8.28 -8.33 4.12
N ALA A 135 7.69 -7.98 5.26
CA ALA A 135 6.24 -7.86 5.40
C ALA A 135 5.66 -6.76 4.50
N LEU A 136 6.33 -5.60 4.40
CA LEU A 136 5.97 -4.55 3.44
C LEU A 136 6.11 -5.02 1.98
N GLY A 137 7.17 -5.79 1.68
CA GLY A 137 7.33 -6.40 0.37
C GLY A 137 6.16 -7.33 0.01
N ARG A 138 5.70 -8.18 0.93
CA ARG A 138 4.51 -9.03 0.72
C ARG A 138 3.25 -8.19 0.56
N LEU A 139 3.06 -7.21 1.44
CA LEU A 139 1.93 -6.28 1.38
C LEU A 139 1.87 -5.57 0.02
N ALA A 140 3.01 -5.16 -0.54
CA ALA A 140 3.10 -4.54 -1.86
C ALA A 140 2.50 -5.42 -2.96
N HIS A 141 2.87 -6.70 -2.99
CA HIS A 141 2.37 -7.65 -3.98
C HIS A 141 0.87 -7.87 -3.81
N LEU A 142 0.39 -7.94 -2.57
CA LEU A 142 -1.03 -8.06 -2.27
C LEU A 142 -1.81 -6.82 -2.73
N ILE A 143 -1.32 -5.62 -2.43
CA ILE A 143 -1.90 -4.36 -2.90
C ILE A 143 -1.93 -4.34 -4.43
N ALA A 144 -0.82 -4.63 -5.10
CA ALA A 144 -0.76 -4.57 -6.56
C ALA A 144 -1.68 -5.60 -7.24
N ALA A 145 -1.70 -6.86 -6.76
CA ALA A 145 -2.59 -7.90 -7.28
C ALA A 145 -4.08 -7.55 -7.08
N SER A 146 -4.35 -6.79 -6.02
CA SER A 146 -5.69 -6.31 -5.69
C SER A 146 -6.08 -5.07 -6.51
N SER A 147 -5.08 -4.29 -6.91
CA SER A 147 -5.25 -3.01 -7.60
C SER A 147 -5.54 -3.14 -9.09
N THR A 148 -5.24 -4.29 -9.68
CA THR A 148 -5.63 -4.62 -11.05
C THR A 148 -7.16 -4.75 -11.23
N HIS A 149 -7.92 -4.75 -10.14
CA HIS A 149 -9.38 -4.88 -10.12
C HIS A 149 -10.12 -3.62 -9.62
N LEU A 150 -9.40 -2.54 -9.31
CA LEU A 150 -9.84 -1.48 -8.36
C LEU A 150 -10.34 -0.19 -9.03
N MET A 151 -10.85 -0.27 -10.27
CA MET A 151 -11.38 0.91 -10.95
C MET A 151 -12.75 1.39 -10.43
N GLU A 152 -13.38 0.74 -9.45
CA GLU A 152 -14.68 1.17 -8.92
C GLU A 152 -14.81 1.13 -7.39
N ALA A 153 -15.31 2.25 -6.83
CA ALA A 153 -15.94 2.46 -5.53
C ALA A 153 -15.15 2.19 -4.22
N GLY A 154 -15.22 3.16 -3.29
CA GLY A 154 -14.55 3.11 -1.98
C GLY A 154 -14.99 1.98 -1.03
N ALA A 155 -16.10 1.30 -1.29
CA ALA A 155 -16.52 0.11 -0.53
C ALA A 155 -15.69 -1.14 -0.91
N VAL A 156 -15.47 -1.36 -2.21
CA VAL A 156 -14.63 -2.46 -2.75
C VAL A 156 -13.22 -2.37 -2.19
N ARG A 157 -12.72 -1.14 -2.00
CA ARG A 157 -11.39 -0.89 -1.43
C ARG A 157 -11.26 -1.36 0.03
N ARG A 158 -12.31 -1.28 0.85
CA ARG A 158 -12.24 -1.72 2.26
C ARG A 158 -12.27 -3.24 2.40
N ASP A 159 -13.15 -3.91 1.65
CA ASP A 159 -13.21 -5.38 1.67
C ASP A 159 -11.88 -5.98 1.21
N LEU A 160 -11.27 -5.35 0.21
CA LEU A 160 -9.96 -5.72 -0.28
C LEU A 160 -8.85 -5.51 0.75
N LEU A 161 -8.85 -4.38 1.45
CA LEU A 161 -7.92 -4.18 2.57
C LEU A 161 -8.10 -5.23 3.66
N SER A 162 -9.34 -5.64 3.93
CA SER A 162 -9.62 -6.74 4.87
C SER A 162 -9.02 -8.06 4.38
N MET A 163 -9.18 -8.41 3.11
CA MET A 163 -8.59 -9.62 2.52
C MET A 163 -7.05 -9.59 2.56
N ILE A 164 -6.46 -8.45 2.23
CA ILE A 164 -5.01 -8.25 2.28
C ILE A 164 -4.49 -8.43 3.71
N ALA A 165 -5.17 -7.84 4.70
CA ALA A 165 -4.79 -7.95 6.10
C ALA A 165 -4.84 -9.40 6.59
N GLN A 166 -5.95 -10.11 6.32
CA GLN A 166 -6.10 -11.51 6.69
C GLN A 166 -5.02 -12.40 6.06
N LYS A 167 -4.64 -12.16 4.80
CA LYS A 167 -3.63 -12.97 4.12
C LYS A 167 -2.22 -12.79 4.69
N LEU A 168 -1.92 -11.63 5.27
CA LEU A 168 -0.66 -11.42 6.00
C LEU A 168 -0.64 -12.09 7.37
N ASP A 169 -1.79 -12.29 8.01
CA ASP A 169 -1.89 -12.89 9.36
C ASP A 169 -1.68 -14.42 9.38
N VAL A 170 -1.80 -15.10 8.23
CA VAL A 170 -1.83 -16.58 8.14
C VAL A 170 -0.42 -17.21 7.97
N ASP A 171 0.62 -16.41 7.76
CA ASP A 171 2.02 -16.85 7.56
C ASP A 171 2.90 -16.74 8.82
#